data_AF-A0A922F2M5-F1
#
_entry.id   AF-A0A922F2M5-F1
#
_cell.length_a   1.000
_cell.length_b   1.000
_cell.length_c   1.000
_cell.angle_alpha   90.00
_cell.angle_beta   90.00
_cell.angle_gamma   90.00
#
_symmetry.space_group_name_H-M   'P 1'
#
loop_
_entity.id
_entity.type
_entity.pdbx_description
1 polymer ?
#
loop_
_entity_poly.entity_id
_entity_poly.type
_entity_poly.pdbx_seq_one_letter_code
_entity_poly.pdbx_strand_id
1 'polypeptide(L)'
;MVSSSGLLVAIALFRVIVFTSLLSAEKTDSGILLVSDIKSGERHAREYCAMYDICGKRSDGEVLNCPYGSPSVKPDDLLSSKIQSLCPTISGNVCCTEFQFDTLRAQVQQAIPFLVGCPACLRNFLNLFCELSCSPDQSLFINVTSTSEVKGNMTVDGIDFFVTDTFGEGLYDSCKDVKFGTMNTRAIDFIGAGAKTFKEWFAFIGQKAAPGFPGSPYAINFKSSVPELSAMEIMNVSVLACDDTSLGCSCGDCPLSPACSSSEPPSPHKKDSCSFRIGSLKVTCVELSLVILYIILVSAFLGWGLFNQTRERRRHAPTTEPLLNVADDGEINIIDLQKNGKLAPKVQGMVSQASHDVQISVIQGYMSSFYRRYGIWVARNPTLVLCSSLAVVLLLCLGLMRFRVETQPEKLWVGPGSKAAEEKQFFDSHLAPFYRIEQLIIATMPDPQHGKSPSIVTEDNIQLLFEVQKKVDGISANYSGSVVSLSDICLKPLGQDCATQSILQYYKMDPDNYDGFGGVQHVEYCFQVT
;
A
#
# COMPACT_ATOMS: atom_id res chain seq x y z
N MET A 1 -10.16 -47.04 109.04
CA MET A 1 -10.48 -45.66 109.46
C MET A 1 -9.54 -44.71 108.74
N VAL A 2 -9.82 -44.47 107.46
CA VAL A 2 -10.28 -43.17 106.90
C VAL A 2 -9.22 -42.05 107.00
N SER A 3 -8.20 -42.22 106.16
CA SER A 3 -7.48 -41.27 105.29
C SER A 3 -7.46 -39.77 105.68
N SER A 4 -6.39 -39.38 106.37
CA SER A 4 -5.89 -38.00 106.49
C SER A 4 -4.94 -37.65 105.32
N SER A 5 -5.38 -37.90 104.08
CA SER A 5 -4.54 -37.80 102.86
C SER A 5 -5.17 -36.95 101.74
N GLY A 6 -6.38 -36.42 101.94
CA GLY A 6 -7.09 -35.58 100.96
C GLY A 6 -6.91 -34.07 101.14
N LEU A 7 -6.53 -33.61 102.34
CA LEU A 7 -6.48 -32.18 102.66
C LEU A 7 -5.16 -31.51 102.25
N LEU A 8 -4.06 -32.28 102.19
CA LEU A 8 -2.74 -31.78 101.77
C LEU A 8 -2.60 -31.68 100.23
N VAL A 9 -3.30 -32.52 99.48
CA VAL A 9 -3.34 -32.46 98.00
C VAL A 9 -4.18 -31.27 97.52
N ALA A 10 -5.24 -30.90 98.24
CA ALA A 10 -6.07 -29.73 97.93
C ALA A 10 -5.34 -28.40 98.14
N ILE A 11 -4.46 -28.30 99.14
CA ILE A 11 -3.67 -27.07 99.41
C ILE A 11 -2.49 -26.93 98.43
N ALA A 12 -1.92 -28.04 97.97
CA ALA A 12 -0.87 -28.04 96.94
C ALA A 12 -1.41 -27.64 95.55
N LEU A 13 -2.60 -28.08 95.17
CA LEU A 13 -3.24 -27.70 93.90
C LEU A 13 -3.69 -26.22 93.89
N PHE A 14 -4.11 -25.68 95.04
CA PHE A 14 -4.52 -24.27 95.13
C PHE A 14 -3.33 -23.30 95.05
N ARG A 15 -2.12 -23.70 95.50
CA ARG A 15 -0.90 -22.90 95.32
C ARG A 15 -0.34 -22.92 93.91
N VAL A 16 -0.60 -23.96 93.12
CA VAL A 16 -0.18 -24.03 91.71
C VAL A 16 -1.09 -23.15 90.83
N ILE A 17 -2.40 -23.08 91.11
CA ILE A 17 -3.36 -22.29 90.31
C ILE A 17 -3.20 -20.77 90.53
N VAL A 18 -2.78 -20.34 91.72
CA VAL A 18 -2.56 -18.92 92.05
C VAL A 18 -1.18 -18.41 91.61
N PHE A 19 -0.18 -19.29 91.43
CA PHE A 19 1.13 -18.91 90.89
C PHE A 19 1.24 -18.97 89.35
N THR A 20 0.35 -19.70 88.66
CA THR A 20 0.29 -19.66 87.18
C THR A 20 -0.45 -18.44 86.62
N SER A 21 -1.06 -17.61 87.48
CA SER A 21 -1.82 -16.42 87.09
C SER A 21 -1.10 -15.08 87.35
N LEU A 22 0.19 -15.09 87.73
CA LEU A 22 0.96 -13.87 88.05
C LEU A 22 2.37 -13.76 87.42
N LEU A 23 2.76 -14.66 86.51
CA LEU A 23 4.05 -14.57 85.78
C LEU A 23 3.88 -14.91 84.29
N SER A 24 3.29 -13.99 83.53
CA SER A 24 3.60 -13.67 82.13
C SER A 24 2.79 -12.46 81.72
N ALA A 25 3.15 -11.31 82.30
CA ALA A 25 2.72 -10.00 81.85
C ALA A 25 3.98 -9.14 81.69
N GLU A 26 4.72 -9.41 80.62
CA GLU A 26 5.67 -8.46 80.05
C GLU A 26 5.55 -8.49 78.52
N LYS A 27 4.69 -7.57 78.04
CA LYS A 27 4.84 -6.76 76.83
C LYS A 27 5.10 -7.48 75.49
N THR A 28 4.01 -7.75 74.77
CA THR A 28 4.01 -7.58 73.30
C THR A 28 2.63 -7.08 72.89
N ASP A 29 2.62 -5.89 72.30
CA ASP A 29 1.44 -5.10 72.00
C ASP A 29 0.60 -5.82 70.94
N SER A 30 -0.55 -6.32 71.33
CA SER A 30 -1.55 -6.93 70.43
C SER A 30 -2.90 -6.44 70.88
N GLY A 31 -3.20 -5.19 70.52
CA GLY A 31 -4.53 -4.64 70.61
C GLY A 31 -5.49 -5.47 69.76
N ILE A 32 -6.32 -6.26 70.45
CA ILE A 32 -7.61 -6.71 69.95
C ILE A 32 -8.39 -5.44 69.65
N LEU A 33 -8.34 -4.99 68.40
CA LEU A 33 -9.27 -4.00 67.88
C LEU A 33 -10.61 -4.71 67.75
N LEU A 34 -11.56 -4.18 68.50
CA LEU A 34 -12.99 -4.28 68.25
C LEU A 34 -13.23 -4.31 66.74
N VAL A 35 -13.95 -5.33 66.27
CA VAL A 35 -14.58 -5.34 64.95
C VAL A 35 -15.68 -4.29 64.99
N SER A 36 -15.27 -3.03 64.91
CA SER A 36 -16.06 -1.96 64.35
C SER A 36 -15.97 -2.11 62.84
N ASP A 37 -17.12 -2.23 62.19
CA ASP A 37 -17.33 -2.08 60.75
C ASP A 37 -16.45 -0.94 60.20
N ILE A 38 -15.25 -1.27 59.73
CA ILE A 38 -14.51 -0.41 58.82
C ILE A 38 -15.15 -0.71 57.47
N LYS A 39 -16.02 0.20 57.01
CA LYS A 39 -16.13 0.43 55.57
C LYS A 39 -14.69 0.54 55.07
N SER A 40 -14.21 -0.48 54.35
CA SER A 40 -12.88 -0.51 53.71
C SER A 40 -12.86 0.56 52.63
N GLY A 41 -12.84 1.82 53.08
CA GLY A 41 -12.99 3.01 52.29
C GLY A 41 -11.64 3.39 51.71
N GLU A 42 -11.58 3.35 50.37
CA GLU A 42 -11.00 4.41 49.54
C GLU A 42 -9.91 5.23 50.23
N ARG A 43 -8.78 4.59 50.54
CA ARG A 43 -7.59 5.28 51.02
C ARG A 43 -6.77 5.72 49.82
N HIS A 44 -6.86 7.02 49.51
CA HIS A 44 -6.04 7.67 48.49
C HIS A 44 -4.87 8.37 49.17
N ALA A 45 -3.66 7.83 49.00
CA ALA A 45 -2.45 8.35 49.61
C ALA A 45 -1.21 7.98 48.77
N ARG A 46 -0.11 8.72 48.96
CA ARG A 46 1.19 8.33 48.41
C ARG A 46 1.64 6.99 48.96
N GLU A 47 2.38 6.24 48.15
CA GLU A 47 2.86 4.89 48.43
C GLU A 47 1.73 3.91 48.79
N TYR A 48 0.57 4.06 48.16
CA TYR A 48 -0.59 3.23 48.39
C TYR A 48 -1.29 2.86 47.07
N CYS A 49 -1.69 1.60 46.98
CA CYS A 49 -2.28 0.96 45.82
C CYS A 49 -3.81 0.94 45.92
N ALA A 50 -4.50 1.15 44.81
CA ALA A 50 -5.96 0.97 44.73
C ALA A 50 -6.34 -0.50 44.59
N MET A 51 -5.49 -1.28 43.90
CA MET A 51 -5.67 -2.70 43.64
C MET A 51 -4.30 -3.40 43.69
N TYR A 52 -4.25 -4.61 44.24
CA TYR A 52 -3.00 -5.35 44.40
C TYR A 52 -3.23 -6.85 44.32
N ASP A 53 -2.34 -7.58 43.65
CA ASP A 53 -2.43 -9.02 43.38
C ASP A 53 -3.61 -9.43 42.47
N ILE A 54 -3.64 -10.70 42.06
CA ILE A 54 -4.63 -11.29 41.15
C ILE A 54 -5.56 -12.23 41.92
N CYS A 55 -6.86 -11.91 41.92
CA CYS A 55 -7.88 -12.64 42.68
C CYS A 55 -8.75 -13.57 41.83
N GLY A 56 -8.73 -13.43 40.50
CA GLY A 56 -9.57 -14.27 39.65
C GLY A 56 -9.11 -14.31 38.20
N LYS A 57 -9.81 -15.16 37.43
CA LYS A 57 -9.56 -15.39 36.01
C LYS A 57 -10.89 -15.56 35.29
N ARG A 58 -11.09 -14.82 34.21
CA ARG A 58 -12.26 -14.91 33.33
C ARG A 58 -12.26 -16.25 32.57
N SER A 59 -13.38 -16.59 31.94
CA SER A 59 -13.58 -17.84 31.20
C SER A 59 -12.59 -18.07 30.06
N ASP A 60 -12.11 -17.00 29.42
CA ASP A 60 -11.12 -17.04 28.33
C ASP A 60 -9.67 -17.02 28.81
N GLY A 61 -9.46 -16.84 30.11
CA GLY A 61 -8.16 -16.90 30.73
C GLY A 61 -7.51 -15.55 31.07
N GLU A 62 -8.20 -14.44 30.83
CA GLU A 62 -7.71 -13.13 31.30
C GLU A 62 -7.80 -13.04 32.82
N VAL A 63 -6.74 -12.53 33.46
CA VAL A 63 -6.64 -12.40 34.92
C VAL A 63 -7.23 -11.07 35.41
N LEU A 64 -7.73 -11.07 36.65
CA LEU A 64 -8.39 -9.91 37.26
C LEU A 64 -7.76 -9.57 38.60
N ASN A 65 -7.50 -8.28 38.81
CA ASN A 65 -6.89 -7.77 40.04
C ASN A 65 -7.85 -7.89 41.24
N CYS A 66 -7.29 -7.97 42.44
CA CYS A 66 -8.06 -7.87 43.68
C CYS A 66 -8.48 -6.41 43.95
N PRO A 67 -9.69 -6.16 44.46
CA PRO A 67 -10.20 -4.81 44.71
C PRO A 67 -9.70 -4.19 46.02
N TYR A 68 -8.78 -4.86 46.73
CA TYR A 68 -8.29 -4.41 48.02
C TYR A 68 -7.04 -3.56 47.83
N GLY A 69 -7.03 -2.36 48.41
CA GLY A 69 -5.85 -1.50 48.43
C GLY A 69 -4.81 -1.96 49.44
N SER A 70 -3.53 -1.75 49.13
CA SER A 70 -2.40 -2.10 49.98
C SER A 70 -1.33 -0.99 49.95
N PRO A 71 -0.45 -0.89 50.94
CA PRO A 71 0.78 -0.11 50.79
C PRO A 71 1.60 -0.62 49.59
N SER A 72 2.32 0.28 48.92
CA SER A 72 3.26 -0.11 47.86
C SER A 72 4.42 -0.91 48.46
N VAL A 73 4.94 -1.86 47.69
CA VAL A 73 5.93 -2.83 48.16
C VAL A 73 7.24 -2.63 47.43
N LYS A 74 8.37 -2.71 48.15
CA LYS A 74 9.69 -2.72 47.52
C LYS A 74 9.88 -4.05 46.77
N PRO A 75 10.05 -4.04 45.44
CA PRO A 75 10.29 -5.27 44.68
C PRO A 75 11.68 -5.83 44.98
N ASP A 76 11.88 -7.12 44.72
CA ASP A 76 13.22 -7.71 44.73
C ASP A 76 14.05 -7.20 43.54
N ASP A 77 15.37 -7.42 43.58
CA ASP A 77 16.28 -6.88 42.57
C ASP A 77 15.96 -7.39 41.15
N LEU A 78 15.47 -8.64 41.06
CA LEU A 78 15.09 -9.26 39.79
C LEU A 78 13.81 -8.62 39.21
N LEU A 79 12.75 -8.47 40.01
CA LEU A 79 11.52 -7.80 39.58
C LEU A 79 11.77 -6.32 39.30
N SER A 80 12.59 -5.65 40.09
CA SER A 80 12.97 -4.26 39.85
C SER A 80 13.65 -4.10 38.48
N SER A 81 14.59 -4.99 38.14
CA SER A 81 15.22 -5.07 36.82
C SER A 81 14.22 -5.31 35.70
N LYS A 82 13.28 -6.25 35.88
CA LYS A 82 12.22 -6.53 34.91
C LYS A 82 11.33 -5.30 34.68
N ILE A 83 10.90 -4.64 35.75
CA ILE A 83 10.06 -3.44 35.68
C ILE A 83 10.79 -2.32 34.93
N GLN A 84 12.05 -2.05 35.24
CA GLN A 84 12.83 -1.01 34.57
C GLN A 84 13.02 -1.26 33.06
N SER A 85 13.02 -2.52 32.62
CA SER A 85 13.15 -2.85 31.19
C SER A 85 11.96 -2.38 30.35
N LEU A 86 10.75 -2.38 30.93
CA LEU A 86 9.51 -1.99 30.25
C LEU A 86 9.08 -0.57 30.66
N CYS A 87 9.16 -0.28 31.95
CA CYS A 87 8.66 0.91 32.65
C CYS A 87 9.83 1.68 33.33
N PRO A 88 10.73 2.32 32.58
CA PRO A 88 11.92 2.97 33.13
C PRO A 88 11.60 4.19 34.01
N THR A 89 10.38 4.73 33.95
CA THR A 89 9.92 5.85 34.79
C THR A 89 9.58 5.41 36.22
N ILE A 90 9.31 4.12 36.44
CA ILE A 90 8.94 3.58 37.75
C ILE A 90 10.20 3.11 38.47
N SER A 91 10.47 3.71 39.62
CA SER A 91 11.60 3.35 40.48
C SER A 91 11.17 3.30 41.95
N GLY A 92 11.79 2.41 42.72
CA GLY A 92 11.47 2.24 44.14
C GLY A 92 10.33 1.26 44.39
N ASN A 93 9.39 1.64 45.26
CA ASN A 93 8.24 0.82 45.62
C ASN A 93 7.26 0.70 44.44
N VAL A 94 6.49 -0.38 44.38
CA VAL A 94 5.56 -0.67 43.27
C VAL A 94 4.26 -1.28 43.76
N CYS A 95 3.20 -1.12 42.97
CA CYS A 95 1.87 -1.66 43.23
C CYS A 95 1.52 -2.92 42.42
N CYS A 96 2.54 -3.65 41.95
CA CYS A 96 2.34 -4.88 41.19
C CYS A 96 3.20 -6.03 41.71
N THR A 97 2.64 -7.24 41.66
CA THR A 97 3.39 -8.49 41.85
C THR A 97 4.13 -8.89 40.56
N GLU A 98 5.07 -9.83 40.66
CA GLU A 98 5.76 -10.37 39.47
C GLU A 98 4.75 -10.94 38.45
N PHE A 99 3.70 -11.60 38.94
CA PHE A 99 2.66 -12.17 38.07
C PHE A 99 1.82 -11.09 37.37
N GLN A 100 1.51 -9.99 38.07
CA GLN A 100 0.85 -8.82 37.46
C GLN A 100 1.75 -8.15 36.41
N PHE A 101 3.04 -8.00 36.69
CA PHE A 101 3.98 -7.40 35.75
C PHE A 101 4.18 -8.28 34.49
N ASP A 102 4.34 -9.58 34.64
CA ASP A 102 4.46 -10.49 33.49
C ASP A 102 3.17 -10.52 32.65
N THR A 103 2.00 -10.38 33.30
CA THR A 103 0.70 -10.20 32.61
C THR A 103 0.68 -8.90 31.82
N LEU A 104 1.03 -7.77 32.43
CA LEU A 104 1.14 -6.47 31.76
C LEU A 104 2.05 -6.58 30.53
N ARG A 105 3.24 -7.18 30.68
CA ARG A 105 4.20 -7.35 29.59
C ARG A 105 3.58 -8.13 28.43
N ALA A 106 2.89 -9.24 28.70
CA ALA A 106 2.26 -10.06 27.67
C ALA A 106 1.13 -9.33 26.94
N GLN A 107 0.35 -8.51 27.66
CA GLN A 107 -0.75 -7.74 27.07
C GLN A 107 -0.23 -6.59 26.19
N VAL A 108 0.73 -5.79 26.67
CA VAL A 108 1.28 -4.67 25.86
C VAL A 108 2.10 -5.16 24.68
N GLN A 109 2.71 -6.34 24.76
CA GLN A 109 3.47 -6.95 23.65
C GLN A 109 2.64 -7.12 22.37
N GLN A 110 1.32 -7.29 22.49
CA GLN A 110 0.42 -7.39 21.34
C GLN A 110 0.29 -6.07 20.57
N ALA A 111 0.47 -4.92 21.25
CA ALA A 111 0.39 -3.59 20.65
C ALA A 111 1.72 -3.11 20.05
N ILE A 112 2.86 -3.68 20.48
CA ILE A 112 4.20 -3.24 20.04
C ILE A 112 4.37 -3.27 18.51
N PRO A 113 3.97 -4.33 17.78
CA PRO A 113 4.17 -4.36 16.32
C PRO A 113 3.46 -3.23 15.56
N PHE A 114 2.41 -2.64 16.14
CA PHE A 114 1.70 -1.50 15.55
C PHE A 114 2.42 -0.18 15.83
N LEU A 115 3.08 -0.04 16.99
CA LEU A 115 3.65 1.21 17.47
C LEU A 115 5.17 1.32 17.27
N VAL A 116 5.84 0.24 16.87
CA VAL A 116 7.31 0.19 16.76
C VAL A 116 7.89 1.20 15.75
N GLY A 117 7.10 1.70 14.79
CA GLY A 117 7.53 2.76 13.86
C GLY A 117 7.87 4.09 14.55
N CYS A 118 7.32 4.33 15.75
CA CYS A 118 7.53 5.56 16.51
C CYS A 118 7.86 5.27 17.99
N PRO A 119 9.14 5.30 18.38
CA PRO A 119 9.57 5.02 19.75
C PRO A 119 8.95 5.95 20.81
N ALA A 120 8.74 7.24 20.50
CA ALA A 120 8.07 8.18 21.40
C ALA A 120 6.62 7.76 21.71
N CYS A 121 5.84 7.44 20.68
CA CYS A 121 4.48 6.92 20.81
C CYS A 121 4.45 5.64 21.65
N LEU A 122 5.31 4.67 21.32
CA LEU A 122 5.39 3.41 22.06
C LEU A 122 5.74 3.67 23.53
N ARG A 123 6.67 4.58 23.83
CA ARG A 123 7.02 4.93 25.20
C ARG A 123 5.86 5.55 25.96
N ASN A 124 5.13 6.49 25.36
CA ASN A 124 3.96 7.12 25.98
C ASN A 124 2.85 6.09 26.25
N PHE A 125 2.60 5.19 25.30
CA PHE A 125 1.62 4.12 25.43
C PHE A 125 1.99 3.16 26.57
N LEU A 126 3.26 2.74 26.64
CA LEU A 126 3.74 1.90 27.74
C LEU A 126 3.64 2.63 29.08
N ASN A 127 4.00 3.92 29.15
CA ASN A 127 3.92 4.70 30.39
C ASN A 127 2.49 4.71 30.96
N LEU A 128 1.45 4.84 30.12
CA LEU A 128 0.05 4.80 30.56
C LEU A 128 -0.26 3.49 31.32
N PHE A 129 0.08 2.33 30.74
CA PHE A 129 -0.21 1.03 31.36
C PHE A 129 0.75 0.67 32.49
N CYS A 130 1.99 1.17 32.44
CA CYS A 130 2.94 1.07 33.54
C CYS A 130 2.42 1.80 34.78
N GLU A 131 1.97 3.05 34.64
CA GLU A 131 1.39 3.83 35.75
C GLU A 131 0.11 3.18 36.26
N LEU A 132 -0.74 2.67 35.36
CA LEU A 132 -1.95 1.96 35.74
C LEU A 132 -1.67 0.72 36.60
N SER A 133 -0.65 -0.06 36.24
CA SER A 133 -0.43 -1.37 36.83
C SER A 133 0.52 -1.36 38.02
N CYS A 134 1.60 -0.56 37.96
CA CYS A 134 2.74 -0.71 38.85
C CYS A 134 3.12 0.58 39.63
N SER A 135 2.49 1.72 39.37
CA SER A 135 2.83 2.98 40.03
C SER A 135 2.77 2.87 41.57
N PRO A 136 3.77 3.35 42.33
CA PRO A 136 3.70 3.35 43.80
C PRO A 136 2.55 4.19 44.35
N ASP A 137 2.10 5.19 43.59
CA ASP A 137 1.08 6.16 44.00
C ASP A 137 -0.27 5.89 43.30
N GLN A 138 -0.50 4.64 42.86
CA GLN A 138 -1.67 4.23 42.08
C GLN A 138 -3.01 4.69 42.69
N SER A 139 -3.15 4.67 44.02
CA SER A 139 -4.39 5.09 44.68
C SER A 139 -4.71 6.57 44.52
N LEU A 140 -3.75 7.44 44.17
CA LEU A 140 -4.02 8.85 43.98
C LEU A 140 -4.86 9.11 42.72
N PHE A 141 -4.67 8.32 41.66
CA PHE A 141 -5.30 8.56 40.36
C PHE A 141 -6.15 7.38 39.85
N ILE A 142 -6.33 6.33 40.66
CA ILE A 142 -7.25 5.21 40.35
C ILE A 142 -8.25 5.03 41.48
N ASN A 143 -9.54 4.91 41.11
CA ASN A 143 -10.59 4.47 42.02
C ASN A 143 -11.29 3.20 41.50
N VAL A 144 -11.55 2.23 42.36
CA VAL A 144 -12.28 1.01 42.01
C VAL A 144 -13.78 1.28 42.10
N THR A 145 -14.48 1.28 40.97
CA THR A 145 -15.90 1.66 40.90
C THR A 145 -16.86 0.49 40.96
N SER A 146 -16.48 -0.65 40.39
CA SER A 146 -17.27 -1.89 40.46
C SER A 146 -16.39 -3.10 40.72
N THR A 147 -16.98 -4.08 41.42
CA THR A 147 -16.36 -5.37 41.72
C THR A 147 -17.31 -6.49 41.32
N SER A 148 -16.75 -7.63 40.92
CA SER A 148 -17.50 -8.83 40.56
C SER A 148 -16.94 -10.05 41.26
N GLU A 149 -17.82 -11.01 41.58
CA GLU A 149 -17.42 -12.27 42.20
C GLU A 149 -17.11 -13.31 41.13
N VAL A 150 -15.88 -13.82 41.12
CA VAL A 150 -15.41 -14.85 40.18
C VAL A 150 -14.84 -16.02 40.97
N LYS A 151 -15.50 -17.18 40.87
CA LYS A 151 -15.11 -18.43 41.58
C LYS A 151 -14.95 -18.26 43.10
N GLY A 152 -15.79 -17.43 43.72
CA GLY A 152 -15.79 -17.18 45.17
C GLY A 152 -14.83 -16.10 45.65
N ASN A 153 -14.07 -15.47 44.74
CA ASN A 153 -13.20 -14.34 45.05
C ASN A 153 -13.75 -13.04 44.46
N MET A 154 -13.65 -11.94 45.20
CA MET A 154 -13.98 -10.60 44.71
C MET A 154 -12.86 -10.08 43.81
N THR A 155 -13.23 -9.56 42.65
CA THR A 155 -12.31 -9.05 41.62
C THR A 155 -12.74 -7.68 41.12
N VAL A 156 -11.81 -6.89 40.61
CA VAL A 156 -12.10 -5.61 39.98
C VAL A 156 -12.87 -5.83 38.67
N ASP A 157 -13.99 -5.12 38.51
CA ASP A 157 -14.83 -5.15 37.31
C ASP A 157 -14.87 -3.80 36.57
N GLY A 158 -14.55 -2.72 37.30
CA GLY A 158 -14.51 -1.37 36.75
C GLY A 158 -13.66 -0.43 37.60
N ILE A 159 -12.92 0.46 36.95
CA ILE A 159 -12.14 1.52 37.60
C ILE A 159 -12.39 2.87 36.92
N ASP A 160 -12.23 3.94 37.70
CA ASP A 160 -12.01 5.29 37.19
C ASP A 160 -10.51 5.59 37.21
N PHE A 161 -9.98 6.07 36.09
CA PHE A 161 -8.59 6.45 35.92
C PHE A 161 -8.49 7.95 35.66
N PHE A 162 -7.88 8.70 36.56
CA PHE A 162 -7.78 10.16 36.48
C PHE A 162 -6.48 10.57 35.79
N VAL A 163 -6.59 11.13 34.58
CA VAL A 163 -5.45 11.49 33.73
C VAL A 163 -5.62 12.89 33.15
N THR A 164 -4.52 13.62 33.01
CA THR A 164 -4.56 14.96 32.41
C THR A 164 -4.91 14.90 30.92
N ASP A 165 -5.73 15.85 30.45
CA ASP A 165 -6.01 15.99 29.02
C ASP A 165 -4.73 16.24 28.21
N THR A 166 -3.75 16.93 28.80
CA THR A 166 -2.43 17.16 28.19
C THR A 166 -1.68 15.85 27.94
N PHE A 167 -1.77 14.89 28.86
CA PHE A 167 -1.16 13.57 28.65
C PHE A 167 -1.87 12.82 27.53
N GLY A 168 -3.21 12.80 27.56
CA GLY A 168 -4.01 12.12 26.55
C GLY A 168 -3.81 12.68 25.14
N GLU A 169 -3.82 14.01 24.99
CA GLU A 169 -3.59 14.68 23.73
C GLU A 169 -2.18 14.44 23.20
N GLY A 170 -1.15 14.57 24.05
CA GLY A 170 0.22 14.29 23.63
C GLY A 170 0.45 12.82 23.25
N LEU A 171 -0.15 11.87 23.97
CA LEU A 171 -0.10 10.45 23.62
C LEU A 171 -0.76 10.22 22.25
N TYR A 172 -1.97 10.74 22.03
CA TYR A 172 -2.67 10.65 20.75
C TYR A 172 -1.87 11.28 19.61
N ASP A 173 -1.37 12.50 19.79
CA ASP A 173 -0.62 13.23 18.76
C ASP A 173 0.70 12.55 18.41
N SER A 174 1.35 11.91 19.37
CA SER A 174 2.54 11.12 19.10
C SER A 174 2.26 9.86 18.26
N CYS A 175 1.03 9.35 18.27
CA CYS A 175 0.65 8.05 17.71
C CYS A 175 -0.26 8.11 16.46
N LYS A 176 -0.98 9.20 16.23
CA LYS A 176 -2.04 9.30 15.21
C LYS A 176 -1.57 9.05 13.76
N ASP A 177 -0.31 9.37 13.46
CA ASP A 177 0.28 9.25 12.12
C ASP A 177 1.15 7.99 11.96
N VAL A 178 1.36 7.22 13.03
CA VAL A 178 2.19 6.01 13.02
C VAL A 178 1.60 4.98 12.07
N LYS A 179 2.44 4.41 11.22
CA LYS A 179 2.06 3.44 10.19
C LYS A 179 2.32 2.02 10.64
N PHE A 180 1.35 1.15 10.39
CA PHE A 180 1.57 -0.28 10.46
C PHE A 180 2.25 -0.75 9.17
N GLY A 181 3.56 -0.99 9.24
CA GLY A 181 4.42 -1.14 8.06
C GLY A 181 4.03 -2.25 7.08
N THR A 182 3.33 -3.30 7.52
CA THR A 182 2.91 -4.42 6.65
C THR A 182 1.71 -4.08 5.78
N MET A 183 0.80 -3.21 6.24
CA MET A 183 -0.44 -2.85 5.54
C MET A 183 -0.45 -1.38 5.06
N ASN A 184 0.52 -0.57 5.47
CA ASN A 184 0.60 0.87 5.19
C ASN A 184 -0.62 1.69 5.68
N THR A 185 -1.42 1.10 6.58
CA THR A 185 -2.54 1.73 7.30
C THR A 185 -2.06 2.37 8.60
N ARG A 186 -2.91 3.18 9.26
CA ARG A 186 -2.49 3.83 10.52
C ARG A 186 -2.62 2.82 11.67
N ALA A 187 -1.66 2.86 12.59
CA ALA A 187 -1.68 1.99 13.77
C ALA A 187 -2.94 2.22 14.63
N ILE A 188 -3.39 3.48 14.72
CA ILE A 188 -4.59 3.90 15.47
C ILE A 188 -5.89 3.24 14.96
N ASP A 189 -5.91 2.79 13.70
CA ASP A 189 -7.07 2.09 13.14
C ASP A 189 -7.27 0.73 13.83
N PHE A 190 -6.19 0.09 14.27
CA PHE A 190 -6.23 -1.20 14.98
C PHE A 190 -6.28 -1.04 16.50
N ILE A 191 -5.43 -0.17 17.06
CA ILE A 191 -5.29 -0.03 18.53
C ILE A 191 -6.26 1.00 19.12
N GLY A 192 -7.00 1.71 18.28
CA GLY A 192 -7.95 2.76 18.66
C GLY A 192 -9.26 2.72 17.89
N ALA A 193 -9.53 1.67 17.10
CA ALA A 193 -10.69 1.55 16.23
C ALA A 193 -10.96 2.80 15.35
N GLY A 194 -9.88 3.42 14.83
CA GLY A 194 -9.97 4.59 13.98
C GLY A 194 -10.31 5.88 14.72
N ALA A 195 -10.04 5.94 16.04
CA ALA A 195 -10.23 7.12 16.87
C ALA A 195 -9.59 8.38 16.25
N LYS A 196 -10.36 9.46 16.19
CA LYS A 196 -9.93 10.77 15.68
C LYS A 196 -9.53 11.75 16.78
N THR A 197 -9.80 11.39 18.03
CA THR A 197 -9.47 12.17 19.21
C THR A 197 -8.93 11.27 20.31
N PHE A 198 -8.15 11.82 21.24
CA PHE A 198 -7.65 11.05 22.38
C PHE A 198 -8.78 10.50 23.27
N LYS A 199 -9.93 11.19 23.37
CA LYS A 199 -11.09 10.75 24.15
C LYS A 199 -11.74 9.51 23.55
N GLU A 200 -11.90 9.49 22.23
CA GLU A 200 -12.38 8.29 21.51
C GLU A 200 -11.40 7.13 21.69
N TRP A 201 -10.09 7.41 21.61
CA TRP A 201 -9.09 6.37 21.81
C TRP A 201 -9.11 5.80 23.24
N PHE A 202 -9.19 6.67 24.25
CA PHE A 202 -9.30 6.28 25.66
C PHE A 202 -10.59 5.50 25.95
N ALA A 203 -11.71 5.90 25.35
CA ALA A 203 -12.96 5.15 25.45
C ALA A 203 -12.80 3.73 24.85
N PHE A 204 -12.10 3.60 23.73
CA PHE A 204 -11.86 2.30 23.10
C PHE A 204 -10.97 1.40 23.95
N ILE A 205 -9.78 1.86 24.37
CA ILE A 205 -8.86 1.02 25.17
C ILE A 205 -9.38 0.75 26.58
N GLY A 206 -10.27 1.60 27.10
CA GLY A 206 -10.91 1.43 28.39
C GLY A 206 -12.19 0.60 28.36
N GLN A 207 -12.72 0.29 27.17
CA GLN A 207 -13.89 -0.54 27.04
C GLN A 207 -13.58 -1.98 27.47
N LYS A 208 -14.45 -2.55 28.32
CA LYS A 208 -14.37 -3.95 28.71
C LYS A 208 -14.58 -4.85 27.48
N ALA A 209 -13.56 -5.60 27.09
CA ALA A 209 -13.61 -6.51 25.97
C ALA A 209 -14.52 -7.71 26.25
N ALA A 210 -15.18 -8.26 25.23
CA ALA A 210 -15.89 -9.52 25.34
C ALA A 210 -14.91 -10.71 25.53
N PRO A 211 -15.35 -11.85 26.12
CA PRO A 211 -14.49 -13.03 26.26
C PRO A 211 -13.94 -13.50 24.90
N GLY A 212 -12.62 -13.70 24.82
CA GLY A 212 -11.93 -14.13 23.60
C GLY A 212 -11.57 -13.02 22.62
N PHE A 213 -11.90 -11.76 22.91
CA PHE A 213 -11.46 -10.59 22.13
C PHE A 213 -10.33 -9.84 22.84
N PRO A 214 -9.36 -9.28 22.09
CA PRO A 214 -8.30 -8.47 22.68
C PRO A 214 -8.86 -7.15 23.24
N GLY A 215 -8.34 -6.71 24.39
CA GLY A 215 -8.72 -5.46 25.03
C GLY A 215 -8.71 -5.56 26.55
N SER A 216 -9.28 -4.56 27.22
CA SER A 216 -9.27 -4.51 28.69
C SER A 216 -10.19 -5.59 29.30
N PRO A 217 -9.72 -6.37 30.28
CA PRO A 217 -10.53 -7.42 30.91
C PRO A 217 -11.65 -6.89 31.83
N TYR A 218 -11.52 -5.63 32.27
CA TYR A 218 -12.49 -4.87 33.08
C TYR A 218 -12.65 -3.45 32.52
N ALA A 219 -13.69 -2.71 32.92
CA ALA A 219 -13.92 -1.37 32.40
C ALA A 219 -12.94 -0.35 33.01
N ILE A 220 -12.37 0.54 32.18
CA ILE A 220 -11.50 1.64 32.61
C ILE A 220 -12.12 2.95 32.10
N ASN A 221 -12.64 3.75 33.00
CA ASN A 221 -13.20 5.06 32.67
C ASN A 221 -12.14 6.14 32.86
N PHE A 222 -11.58 6.65 31.76
CA PHE A 222 -10.64 7.76 31.81
C PHE A 222 -11.36 9.09 32.09
N LYS A 223 -10.93 9.80 33.13
CA LYS A 223 -11.52 11.06 33.59
C LYS A 223 -10.47 12.16 33.70
N SER A 224 -10.84 13.36 33.26
CA SER A 224 -9.95 14.54 33.22
C SER A 224 -10.02 15.41 34.48
N SER A 225 -10.94 15.11 35.41
CA SER A 225 -11.13 15.86 36.64
C SER A 225 -11.41 14.93 37.81
N VAL A 226 -10.83 15.28 38.94
CA VAL A 226 -11.00 14.59 40.23
C VAL A 226 -12.14 15.27 41.01
N PRO A 227 -12.96 14.54 41.79
CA PRO A 227 -13.96 15.14 42.65
C PRO A 227 -13.34 16.11 43.68
N GLU A 228 -13.88 17.33 43.79
CA GLU A 228 -13.31 18.45 44.59
C GLU A 228 -13.07 18.14 46.09
N LEU A 229 -13.70 17.09 46.63
CA LEU A 229 -13.62 16.69 48.03
C LEU A 229 -12.80 15.41 48.27
N SER A 230 -12.06 14.93 47.27
CA SER A 230 -11.27 13.69 47.37
C SER A 230 -9.77 13.97 47.56
N ALA A 231 -9.07 13.07 48.26
CA ALA A 231 -7.61 13.12 48.43
C ALA A 231 -6.84 12.58 47.19
N MET A 232 -7.53 12.51 46.06
CA MET A 232 -7.01 12.00 44.80
C MET A 232 -6.29 13.12 44.03
N GLU A 233 -5.33 12.73 43.21
CA GLU A 233 -4.60 13.60 42.30
C GLU A 233 -4.73 13.08 40.86
N ILE A 234 -4.54 13.95 39.88
CA ILE A 234 -4.59 13.54 38.47
C ILE A 234 -3.20 13.05 38.07
N MET A 235 -3.11 11.93 37.34
CA MET A 235 -1.84 11.45 36.80
C MET A 235 -1.25 12.50 35.84
N ASN A 236 -0.05 12.98 36.18
CA ASN A 236 0.69 13.99 35.43
C ASN A 236 2.12 13.52 35.16
N VAL A 237 2.24 12.59 34.22
CA VAL A 237 3.53 12.07 33.73
C VAL A 237 3.93 12.82 32.46
N SER A 238 5.23 13.00 32.25
CA SER A 238 5.75 13.62 31.03
C SER A 238 5.41 12.81 29.78
N VAL A 239 5.01 13.49 28.72
CA VAL A 239 4.78 12.91 27.40
C VAL A 239 5.89 13.33 26.45
N LEU A 240 6.36 12.39 25.65
CA LEU A 240 7.35 12.61 24.60
C LEU A 240 6.64 12.95 23.29
N ALA A 241 6.97 14.09 22.68
CA ALA A 241 6.47 14.42 21.36
C ALA A 241 7.16 13.55 20.29
N CYS A 242 6.53 13.38 19.12
CA CYS A 242 7.08 12.52 18.07
C CYS A 242 8.31 13.11 17.36
N ASP A 243 8.52 14.42 17.49
CA ASP A 243 9.68 15.17 17.00
C ASP A 243 10.81 15.29 18.04
N ASP A 244 10.65 14.68 19.22
CA ASP A 244 11.67 14.68 20.27
C ASP A 244 12.94 13.95 19.80
N THR A 245 14.10 14.60 19.96
CA THR A 245 15.38 14.06 19.47
C THR A 245 15.88 12.81 20.21
N SER A 246 15.41 12.54 21.43
CA SER A 246 15.84 11.39 22.25
C SER A 246 15.20 10.08 21.80
N LEU A 247 13.94 10.14 21.36
CA LEU A 247 13.13 9.00 20.89
C LEU A 247 12.39 9.37 19.60
N GLY A 248 13.11 9.97 18.67
CA GLY A 248 12.55 10.52 17.43
C GLY A 248 11.91 9.46 16.54
N CYS A 249 10.79 9.83 15.93
CA CYS A 249 10.04 8.95 15.04
C CYS A 249 10.47 9.13 13.58
N SER A 250 10.23 8.09 12.78
CA SER A 250 10.49 8.14 11.34
C SER A 250 9.58 9.18 10.67
N CYS A 251 10.01 9.75 9.54
CA CYS A 251 9.19 10.73 8.81
C CYS A 251 7.85 10.14 8.33
N GLY A 252 7.82 8.85 8.00
CA GLY A 252 6.58 8.18 7.59
C GLY A 252 5.56 8.03 8.73
N ASP A 253 6.05 8.03 9.98
CA ASP A 253 5.26 7.82 11.20
C ASP A 253 4.97 9.13 11.96
N CYS A 254 5.73 10.20 11.72
CA CYS A 254 5.56 11.51 12.31
C CYS A 254 5.96 12.60 11.29
N PRO A 255 5.00 13.32 10.70
CA PRO A 255 5.27 14.40 9.74
C PRO A 255 6.03 15.59 10.33
N LEU A 256 5.95 15.77 11.65
CA LEU A 256 6.67 16.80 12.40
C LEU A 256 8.13 16.43 12.67
N SER A 257 8.53 15.19 12.37
CA SER A 257 9.90 14.73 12.60
C SER A 257 10.89 15.62 11.83
N PRO A 258 12.00 16.04 12.45
CA PRO A 258 13.02 16.85 11.78
C PRO A 258 13.65 16.14 10.57
N ALA A 259 13.51 14.81 10.47
CA ALA A 259 13.93 14.04 9.30
C ALA A 259 13.08 14.32 8.05
N CYS A 260 11.85 14.84 8.19
CA CYS A 260 10.99 15.22 7.07
C CYS A 260 11.42 16.53 6.40
N SER A 261 12.31 17.30 7.02
CA SER A 261 12.69 18.65 6.59
C SER A 261 13.66 18.67 5.39
N SER A 262 13.71 17.63 4.55
CA SER A 262 14.64 17.56 3.42
C SER A 262 13.96 17.52 2.06
N SER A 263 14.17 18.63 1.34
CA SER A 263 14.11 18.87 -0.10
C SER A 263 12.72 18.96 -0.72
N GLU A 264 12.38 20.16 -1.21
CA GLU A 264 11.46 20.31 -2.34
C GLU A 264 11.74 19.18 -3.34
N PRO A 265 10.70 18.46 -3.82
CA PRO A 265 10.89 17.38 -4.76
C PRO A 265 11.76 17.92 -5.91
N PRO A 266 12.83 17.20 -6.32
CA PRO A 266 13.70 17.67 -7.39
C PRO A 266 12.78 18.01 -8.55
N SER A 267 12.75 19.29 -8.93
CA SER A 267 11.90 19.78 -10.00
C SER A 267 12.05 18.78 -11.16
N PRO A 268 10.94 18.25 -11.71
CA PRO A 268 11.00 17.17 -12.68
C PRO A 268 12.05 17.55 -13.70
N HIS A 269 13.06 16.68 -13.90
CA HIS A 269 14.10 16.91 -14.90
C HIS A 269 13.38 17.33 -16.17
N LYS A 270 13.42 18.63 -16.50
CA LYS A 270 12.88 19.13 -17.75
C LYS A 270 13.65 18.31 -18.77
N LYS A 271 12.95 17.44 -19.51
CA LYS A 271 13.56 16.70 -20.61
C LYS A 271 14.26 17.75 -21.45
N ASP A 272 15.59 17.78 -21.39
CA ASP A 272 16.37 18.79 -22.08
C ASP A 272 16.21 18.50 -23.56
N SER A 273 15.22 19.13 -24.17
CA SER A 273 15.12 19.19 -25.61
C SER A 273 16.42 19.82 -26.09
N CYS A 274 17.11 19.11 -27.00
CA CYS A 274 18.33 19.57 -27.66
C CYS A 274 18.14 21.04 -28.04
N SER A 275 18.83 21.91 -27.31
CA SER A 275 18.73 23.35 -27.47
C SER A 275 20.12 23.96 -27.35
N PHE A 276 20.50 24.69 -28.38
CA PHE A 276 21.76 25.41 -28.43
C PHE A 276 21.50 26.87 -28.04
N ARG A 277 22.38 27.42 -27.22
CA ARG A 277 22.31 28.83 -26.81
C ARG A 277 23.36 29.59 -27.61
N ILE A 278 22.90 30.41 -28.55
CA ILE A 278 23.76 31.35 -29.30
C ILE A 278 23.43 32.75 -28.77
N GLY A 279 24.30 33.29 -27.91
CA GLY A 279 24.07 34.55 -27.21
C GLY A 279 22.87 34.50 -26.26
N SER A 280 21.90 35.41 -26.43
CA SER A 280 20.68 35.49 -25.60
C SER A 280 19.54 34.58 -26.08
N LEU A 281 19.65 33.96 -27.25
CA LEU A 281 18.57 33.18 -27.85
C LEU A 281 18.77 31.69 -27.59
N LYS A 282 17.72 31.04 -27.06
CA LYS A 282 17.65 29.59 -26.93
C LYS A 282 16.97 29.04 -28.17
N VAL A 283 17.71 28.36 -29.04
CA VAL A 283 17.20 27.80 -30.29
C VAL A 283 17.07 26.29 -30.15
N THR A 284 15.94 25.72 -30.53
CA THR A 284 15.73 24.27 -30.50
C THR A 284 16.39 23.61 -31.72
N CYS A 285 16.88 22.37 -31.57
CA CYS A 285 17.53 21.64 -32.67
C CYS A 285 16.60 21.41 -33.87
N VAL A 286 15.28 21.38 -33.65
CA VAL A 286 14.27 21.31 -34.73
C VAL A 286 14.24 22.60 -35.54
N GLU A 287 14.23 23.77 -34.88
CA GLU A 287 14.25 25.07 -35.57
C GLU A 287 15.54 25.25 -36.36
N LEU A 288 16.69 24.87 -35.81
CA LEU A 288 17.97 24.92 -36.52
C LEU A 288 17.96 24.00 -37.75
N SER A 289 17.44 22.78 -37.61
CA SER A 289 17.34 21.81 -38.72
C SER A 289 16.43 22.32 -39.84
N LEU A 290 15.31 22.97 -39.49
CA LEU A 290 14.39 23.57 -40.46
C LEU A 290 15.01 24.77 -41.19
N VAL A 291 15.75 25.62 -40.49
CA VAL A 291 16.48 26.75 -41.10
C VAL A 291 17.55 26.26 -42.07
N ILE A 292 18.33 25.24 -41.68
CA ILE A 292 19.34 24.64 -42.56
C ILE A 292 18.69 24.04 -43.81
N LEU A 293 17.61 23.28 -43.64
CA LEU A 293 16.86 22.71 -44.77
C LEU A 293 16.34 23.80 -45.71
N TYR A 294 15.81 24.90 -45.15
CA TYR A 294 15.31 26.02 -45.94
C TYR A 294 16.43 26.70 -46.74
N ILE A 295 17.60 26.93 -46.14
CA ILE A 295 18.78 27.48 -46.83
C ILE A 295 19.23 26.55 -47.97
N ILE A 296 19.26 25.24 -47.75
CA ILE A 296 19.59 24.26 -48.79
C ILE A 296 18.58 24.33 -49.95
N LEU A 297 17.28 24.40 -49.67
CA LEU A 297 16.25 24.48 -50.70
C LEU A 297 16.32 25.80 -51.50
N VAL A 298 16.52 26.94 -50.82
CA VAL A 298 16.64 28.24 -51.49
C VAL A 298 17.92 28.31 -52.33
N SER A 299 19.05 27.83 -51.80
CA SER A 299 20.31 27.79 -52.56
C SER A 299 20.24 26.84 -53.76
N ALA A 300 19.57 25.70 -53.64
CA ALA A 300 19.29 24.80 -54.77
C ALA A 300 18.39 25.47 -55.82
N PHE A 301 17.35 26.20 -55.40
CA PHE A 301 16.45 26.91 -56.30
C PHE A 301 17.14 28.06 -57.03
N LEU A 302 17.91 28.88 -56.30
CA LEU A 302 18.70 29.97 -56.89
C LEU A 302 19.81 29.43 -57.78
N GLY A 303 20.48 28.34 -57.37
CA GLY A 303 21.48 27.65 -58.17
C GLY A 303 20.89 27.09 -59.47
N TRP A 304 19.70 26.48 -59.41
CA TRP A 304 18.96 26.02 -60.58
C TRP A 304 18.56 27.17 -61.51
N GLY A 305 18.07 28.28 -60.96
CA GLY A 305 17.73 29.49 -61.71
C GLY A 305 18.93 30.10 -62.42
N LEU A 306 20.04 30.30 -61.71
CA LEU A 306 21.28 30.85 -62.26
C LEU A 306 21.93 29.92 -63.28
N PHE A 307 21.90 28.60 -63.05
CA PHE A 307 22.42 27.60 -63.98
C PHE A 307 21.61 27.56 -65.29
N ASN A 308 20.27 27.65 -65.20
CA ASN A 308 19.42 27.72 -66.38
C ASN A 308 19.59 29.04 -67.13
N GLN A 309 19.74 30.16 -66.42
CA GLN A 309 19.96 31.46 -67.04
C GLN A 309 21.35 31.56 -67.72
N THR A 310 22.40 30.95 -67.14
CA THR A 310 23.70 30.83 -67.80
C THR A 310 23.68 29.84 -68.96
N ARG A 311 22.87 28.78 -68.89
CA ARG A 311 22.65 27.84 -70.00
C ARG A 311 21.91 28.50 -71.17
N GLU A 312 20.91 29.34 -70.91
CA GLU A 312 20.24 30.15 -71.93
C GLU A 312 21.15 31.25 -72.49
N ARG A 313 21.92 31.96 -71.66
CA ARG A 313 22.91 32.94 -72.14
C ARG A 313 24.01 32.30 -72.98
N ARG A 314 24.48 31.08 -72.65
CA ARG A 314 25.42 30.33 -73.48
C ARG A 314 24.81 29.83 -74.80
N ARG A 315 23.48 29.75 -74.94
CA ARG A 315 22.81 29.50 -76.22
C ARG A 315 22.70 30.75 -77.11
N HIS A 316 22.90 31.95 -76.54
CA HIS A 316 22.83 33.24 -77.25
C HIS A 316 24.15 34.02 -77.21
N ALA A 317 25.26 33.38 -77.56
CA ALA A 317 26.49 34.11 -77.93
C ALA A 317 26.57 34.22 -79.47
N PRO A 318 26.39 35.41 -80.06
CA PRO A 318 26.48 35.61 -81.51
C PRO A 318 27.95 35.68 -81.94
N THR A 319 28.32 34.90 -82.96
CA THR A 319 29.60 35.03 -83.67
C THR A 319 29.42 35.99 -84.85
N THR A 320 30.35 36.93 -84.97
CA THR A 320 30.49 38.06 -85.90
C THR A 320 30.54 37.69 -87.40
N GLU A 321 29.68 38.37 -88.20
CA GLU A 321 29.81 39.00 -89.56
C GLU A 321 30.62 38.36 -90.73
N PRO A 322 30.45 38.78 -92.02
CA PRO A 322 29.51 39.78 -92.62
C PRO A 322 28.88 39.46 -94.01
N LEU A 323 27.94 40.35 -94.39
CA LEU A 323 27.67 40.97 -95.71
C LEU A 323 26.80 40.33 -96.82
N LEU A 324 25.90 41.21 -97.29
CA LEU A 324 25.28 41.38 -98.63
C LEU A 324 23.88 40.80 -98.91
N ASN A 325 22.93 41.73 -98.83
CA ASN A 325 22.03 42.18 -99.92
C ASN A 325 20.65 41.54 -100.14
N VAL A 326 19.66 42.44 -100.05
CA VAL A 326 18.65 42.79 -101.07
C VAL A 326 17.35 41.98 -101.08
N ALA A 327 16.36 42.65 -100.49
CA ALA A 327 15.07 43.05 -101.07
C ALA A 327 13.86 42.10 -101.06
N ASP A 328 12.80 42.73 -100.55
CA ASP A 328 11.44 42.86 -101.10
C ASP A 328 10.36 41.85 -100.72
N ASP A 329 9.43 42.39 -99.92
CA ASP A 329 7.98 42.47 -100.09
C ASP A 329 7.17 41.24 -100.53
N GLY A 330 6.04 41.06 -99.82
CA GLY A 330 4.93 40.25 -100.33
C GLY A 330 3.93 39.79 -99.28
N GLU A 331 3.23 40.74 -98.66
CA GLU A 331 1.94 40.53 -97.98
C GLU A 331 0.89 40.02 -99.01
N ILE A 332 -0.07 39.14 -98.69
CA ILE A 332 -1.49 39.49 -98.44
C ILE A 332 -2.34 38.21 -98.20
N ASN A 333 -3.03 38.22 -97.05
CA ASN A 333 -4.43 37.85 -96.70
C ASN A 333 -5.34 37.03 -97.66
N ILE A 334 -6.20 36.15 -97.13
CA ILE A 334 -7.63 36.38 -96.77
C ILE A 334 -8.34 35.04 -96.42
N ILE A 335 -9.30 35.23 -95.52
CA ILE A 335 -10.16 34.39 -94.68
C ILE A 335 -11.42 33.83 -95.41
N ASP A 336 -11.79 32.59 -95.05
CA ASP A 336 -13.15 32.03 -94.82
C ASP A 336 -14.16 31.82 -95.97
N LEU A 337 -14.80 30.63 -95.99
CA LEU A 337 -16.22 30.44 -95.63
C LEU A 337 -16.78 29.07 -96.10
N GLN A 338 -17.04 28.19 -95.12
CA GLN A 338 -18.26 27.39 -94.93
C GLN A 338 -18.74 26.36 -95.99
N LYS A 339 -18.76 25.06 -95.61
CA LYS A 339 -19.99 24.23 -95.67
C LYS A 339 -19.88 22.92 -94.85
N ASN A 340 -20.85 22.73 -93.95
CA ASN A 340 -21.05 21.54 -93.12
C ASN A 340 -21.73 20.38 -93.87
N GLY A 341 -21.41 19.13 -93.50
CA GLY A 341 -22.20 17.93 -93.83
C GLY A 341 -21.51 16.62 -93.44
N LYS A 342 -21.99 15.96 -92.36
CA LYS A 342 -21.46 14.73 -91.73
C LYS A 342 -21.68 13.44 -92.55
N LEU A 343 -20.70 12.52 -92.58
CA LEU A 343 -20.81 11.07 -92.23
C LEU A 343 -19.42 10.39 -92.40
N ALA A 344 -18.90 9.75 -91.33
CA ALA A 344 -17.58 9.09 -91.28
C ALA A 344 -17.66 7.59 -91.69
N PRO A 345 -16.60 6.76 -91.62
CA PRO A 345 -15.16 6.94 -91.89
C PRO A 345 -14.61 5.85 -92.86
N LYS A 346 -13.44 6.06 -93.48
CA LYS A 346 -12.53 4.95 -93.79
C LYS A 346 -11.08 5.42 -93.80
N VAL A 347 -10.39 4.93 -92.78
CA VAL A 347 -8.97 5.05 -92.48
C VAL A 347 -8.20 4.24 -93.52
N GLN A 348 -7.34 4.89 -94.28
CA GLN A 348 -6.22 4.28 -94.98
C GLN A 348 -5.17 5.37 -95.22
N GLY A 349 -3.97 5.20 -94.70
CA GLY A 349 -2.83 5.98 -95.17
C GLY A 349 -1.86 6.41 -94.08
N MET A 350 -0.75 5.69 -94.02
CA MET A 350 0.58 6.31 -94.15
C MET A 350 1.01 7.18 -92.96
N VAL A 351 1.51 6.52 -91.91
CA VAL A 351 2.41 7.18 -90.96
C VAL A 351 3.76 7.30 -91.63
N SER A 352 3.97 8.45 -92.28
CA SER A 352 5.26 8.91 -92.75
C SER A 352 6.12 9.31 -91.56
N GLN A 353 7.35 8.86 -91.66
CA GLN A 353 8.48 9.02 -90.77
C GLN A 353 8.84 10.50 -90.57
N ALA A 354 8.63 11.01 -89.37
CA ALA A 354 9.28 12.22 -88.86
C ALA A 354 10.03 11.83 -87.59
N SER A 355 11.28 11.43 -87.78
CA SER A 355 12.27 11.25 -86.72
C SER A 355 12.55 12.60 -86.07
N HIS A 356 11.77 12.93 -85.03
CA HIS A 356 12.24 13.86 -84.01
C HIS A 356 13.37 13.16 -83.26
N ASP A 357 14.60 13.61 -83.52
CA ASP A 357 15.79 13.27 -82.75
C ASP A 357 15.63 13.90 -81.35
N VAL A 358 14.82 13.24 -80.52
CA VAL A 358 14.78 13.49 -79.09
C VAL A 358 16.12 13.01 -78.58
N GLN A 359 16.93 13.92 -78.02
CA GLN A 359 18.12 13.55 -77.24
C GLN A 359 17.67 12.71 -76.04
N ILE A 360 17.53 11.42 -76.28
CA ILE A 360 17.35 10.41 -75.26
C ILE A 360 18.66 10.41 -74.47
N SER A 361 18.59 10.83 -73.20
CA SER A 361 19.73 10.80 -72.27
C SER A 361 20.45 9.46 -72.39
N VAL A 362 21.79 9.43 -72.32
CA VAL A 362 22.61 8.20 -72.47
C VAL A 362 22.08 7.07 -71.57
N ILE A 363 21.59 7.41 -70.39
CA ILE A 363 20.97 6.47 -69.43
C ILE A 363 19.65 5.90 -69.99
N GLN A 364 18.81 6.74 -70.58
CA GLN A 364 17.54 6.32 -71.16
C GLN A 364 17.75 5.50 -72.45
N GLY A 365 18.79 5.81 -73.22
CA GLY A 365 19.21 5.02 -74.38
C GLY A 365 19.72 3.64 -73.95
N TYR A 366 20.55 3.59 -72.91
CA TYR A 366 21.03 2.35 -72.32
C TYR A 366 19.89 1.51 -71.75
N MET A 367 19.01 2.08 -70.91
CA MET A 367 17.83 1.39 -70.36
C MET A 367 16.92 0.87 -71.48
N SER A 368 16.63 1.70 -72.49
CA SER A 368 15.81 1.30 -73.64
C SER A 368 16.44 0.13 -74.39
N SER A 369 17.74 0.20 -74.67
CA SER A 369 18.47 -0.89 -75.35
C SER A 369 18.49 -2.18 -74.54
N PHE A 370 18.70 -2.09 -73.23
CA PHE A 370 18.74 -3.23 -72.31
C PHE A 370 17.37 -3.90 -72.19
N TYR A 371 16.31 -3.14 -71.87
CA TYR A 371 14.95 -3.69 -71.75
C TYR A 371 14.41 -4.18 -73.09
N ARG A 372 14.75 -3.53 -74.21
CA ARG A 372 14.40 -4.04 -75.54
C ARG A 372 15.07 -5.39 -75.81
N ARG A 373 16.35 -5.53 -75.48
CA ARG A 373 17.10 -6.78 -75.68
C ARG A 373 16.62 -7.89 -74.74
N TYR A 374 16.34 -7.57 -73.49
CA TYR A 374 15.73 -8.46 -72.51
C TYR A 374 14.31 -8.88 -72.92
N GLY A 375 13.48 -7.92 -73.36
CA GLY A 375 12.13 -8.18 -73.84
C GLY A 375 12.09 -9.09 -75.07
N ILE A 376 13.01 -8.89 -76.03
CA ILE A 376 13.16 -9.81 -77.18
C ILE A 376 13.57 -11.22 -76.72
N TRP A 377 14.44 -11.33 -75.71
CA TRP A 377 14.84 -12.62 -75.16
C TRP A 377 13.70 -13.34 -74.45
N VAL A 378 12.89 -12.62 -73.67
CA VAL A 378 11.68 -13.12 -73.01
C VAL A 378 10.64 -13.57 -74.04
N ALA A 379 10.38 -12.75 -75.07
CA ALA A 379 9.41 -13.06 -76.12
C ALA A 379 9.83 -14.27 -76.98
N ARG A 380 11.13 -14.54 -77.12
CA ARG A 380 11.65 -15.73 -77.82
C ARG A 380 11.57 -17.01 -76.98
N ASN A 381 11.61 -16.91 -75.65
CA ASN A 381 11.64 -18.07 -74.74
C ASN A 381 10.56 -17.98 -73.64
N PRO A 382 9.26 -17.84 -73.99
CA PRO A 382 8.21 -17.56 -73.00
C PRO A 382 8.02 -18.69 -71.98
N THR A 383 8.14 -19.96 -72.40
CA THR A 383 7.96 -21.13 -71.53
C THR A 383 9.05 -21.23 -70.46
N LEU A 384 10.32 -20.97 -70.83
CA LEU A 384 11.45 -20.98 -69.91
C LEU A 384 11.31 -19.86 -68.86
N VAL A 385 10.95 -18.65 -69.29
CA VAL A 385 10.76 -17.51 -68.37
C VAL A 385 9.59 -17.74 -67.41
N LEU A 386 8.48 -18.33 -67.87
CA LEU A 386 7.34 -18.68 -67.02
C LEU A 386 7.67 -19.81 -66.03
N CYS A 387 8.38 -20.86 -66.47
CA CYS A 387 8.75 -21.95 -65.58
C CYS A 387 9.79 -21.51 -64.53
N SER A 388 10.77 -20.70 -64.94
CA SER A 388 11.79 -20.17 -64.03
C SER A 388 11.21 -19.18 -63.02
N SER A 389 10.31 -18.29 -63.44
CA SER A 389 9.64 -17.37 -62.51
C SER A 389 8.77 -18.12 -61.50
N LEU A 390 8.01 -19.13 -61.94
CA LEU A 390 7.24 -19.99 -61.05
C LEU A 390 8.14 -20.78 -60.09
N ALA A 391 9.24 -21.34 -60.58
CA ALA A 391 10.20 -22.07 -59.75
C ALA A 391 10.83 -21.17 -58.67
N VAL A 392 11.20 -19.94 -59.01
CA VAL A 392 11.74 -18.97 -58.05
C VAL A 392 10.70 -18.59 -57.00
N VAL A 393 9.45 -18.33 -57.39
CA VAL A 393 8.37 -18.04 -56.44
C VAL A 393 8.12 -19.23 -55.51
N LEU A 394 8.03 -20.46 -56.05
CA LEU A 394 7.85 -21.66 -55.23
C LEU A 394 9.01 -21.88 -54.26
N LEU A 395 10.26 -21.64 -54.69
CA LEU A 395 11.44 -21.72 -53.82
C LEU A 395 11.39 -20.68 -52.68
N LEU A 396 11.00 -19.44 -52.98
CA LEU A 396 10.81 -18.41 -51.95
C LEU A 396 9.65 -18.76 -50.99
N CYS A 397 8.57 -19.36 -51.50
CA CYS A 397 7.44 -19.82 -50.68
C CYS A 397 7.82 -20.97 -49.73
N LEU A 398 8.84 -21.78 -50.03
CA LEU A 398 9.33 -22.79 -49.07
C LEU A 398 9.79 -22.17 -47.75
N GLY A 399 10.23 -20.90 -47.75
CA GLY A 399 10.57 -20.18 -46.52
C GLY A 399 9.39 -20.00 -45.56
N LEU A 400 8.15 -19.99 -46.07
CA LEU A 400 6.94 -19.86 -45.24
C LEU A 400 6.71 -21.09 -44.36
N MET A 401 7.27 -22.25 -44.70
CA MET A 401 7.21 -23.45 -43.85
C MET A 401 7.91 -23.27 -42.50
N ARG A 402 8.80 -22.28 -42.38
CA ARG A 402 9.51 -21.93 -41.14
C ARG A 402 8.99 -20.64 -40.50
N PHE A 403 7.92 -20.04 -41.01
CA PHE A 403 7.37 -18.82 -40.46
C PHE A 403 6.82 -19.08 -39.05
N ARG A 404 7.30 -18.30 -38.07
CA ARG A 404 6.82 -18.33 -36.68
C ARG A 404 6.25 -16.96 -36.35
N VAL A 405 5.03 -16.94 -35.83
CA VAL A 405 4.37 -15.72 -35.37
C VAL A 405 4.76 -15.47 -33.92
N GLU A 406 5.33 -14.29 -33.64
CA GLU A 406 5.53 -13.81 -32.27
C GLU A 406 4.25 -13.11 -31.81
N THR A 407 3.61 -13.64 -30.77
CA THR A 407 2.35 -13.12 -30.22
C THR A 407 2.56 -12.36 -28.92
N GLN A 408 3.78 -12.34 -28.40
CA GLN A 408 4.10 -11.63 -27.16
C GLN A 408 4.20 -10.12 -27.40
N PRO A 409 3.27 -9.30 -26.85
CA PRO A 409 3.28 -7.86 -27.09
C PRO A 409 4.56 -7.20 -26.61
N GLU A 410 5.12 -7.63 -25.48
CA GLU A 410 6.33 -7.05 -24.91
C GLU A 410 7.53 -7.12 -25.87
N LYS A 411 7.70 -8.23 -26.60
CA LYS A 411 8.77 -8.37 -27.59
C LYS A 411 8.52 -7.59 -28.88
N LEU A 412 7.27 -7.32 -29.21
CA LEU A 412 6.89 -6.53 -30.39
C LEU A 412 7.13 -5.04 -30.16
N TRP A 413 6.91 -4.56 -28.94
CA TRP A 413 6.95 -3.14 -28.59
C TRP A 413 8.24 -2.70 -27.89
N VAL A 414 9.00 -3.62 -27.30
CA VAL A 414 10.22 -3.31 -26.55
C VAL A 414 11.45 -3.88 -27.27
N GLY A 415 12.40 -3.00 -27.60
CA GLY A 415 13.66 -3.42 -28.19
C GLY A 415 14.48 -4.32 -27.23
N PRO A 416 15.07 -5.42 -27.70
CA PRO A 416 15.72 -6.40 -26.84
C PRO A 416 16.96 -5.87 -26.11
N GLY A 417 17.62 -4.84 -26.64
CA GLY A 417 18.77 -4.17 -26.01
C GLY A 417 18.40 -2.91 -25.21
N SER A 418 17.12 -2.70 -24.90
CA SER A 418 16.68 -1.54 -24.12
C SER A 418 16.90 -1.76 -22.62
N LYS A 419 17.10 -0.67 -21.87
CA LYS A 419 17.23 -0.71 -20.40
C LYS A 419 16.03 -1.39 -19.73
N ALA A 420 14.82 -1.16 -20.24
CA ALA A 420 13.60 -1.78 -19.73
C ALA A 420 13.60 -3.31 -19.89
N ALA A 421 14.17 -3.83 -20.99
CA ALA A 421 14.31 -5.26 -21.19
C ALA A 421 15.33 -5.88 -20.21
N GLU A 422 16.45 -5.18 -19.96
CA GLU A 422 17.47 -5.60 -19.00
C GLU A 422 16.94 -5.61 -17.55
N GLU A 423 16.26 -4.54 -17.13
CA GLU A 423 15.64 -4.43 -15.81
C GLU A 423 14.55 -5.50 -15.62
N LYS A 424 13.74 -5.76 -16.65
CA LYS A 424 12.75 -6.85 -16.63
C LYS A 424 13.41 -8.21 -16.50
N GLN A 425 14.47 -8.47 -17.26
CA GLN A 425 15.18 -9.75 -17.19
C GLN A 425 15.83 -9.94 -15.80
N PHE A 426 16.35 -8.88 -15.21
CA PHE A 426 16.85 -8.89 -13.84
C PHE A 426 15.74 -9.22 -12.84
N PHE A 427 14.58 -8.56 -12.93
CA PHE A 427 13.41 -8.83 -12.08
C PHE A 427 12.93 -10.29 -12.20
N ASP A 428 12.66 -10.75 -13.42
CA ASP A 428 12.09 -12.08 -13.67
C ASP A 428 13.03 -13.22 -13.21
N SER A 429 14.35 -12.99 -13.24
CA SER A 429 15.35 -13.99 -12.82
C SER A 429 15.57 -14.06 -11.30
N HIS A 430 15.32 -12.98 -10.56
CA HIS A 430 15.56 -12.93 -9.11
C HIS A 430 14.29 -13.11 -8.28
N LEU A 431 13.14 -12.64 -8.77
CA LEU A 431 11.88 -12.63 -8.02
C LEU A 431 10.81 -13.56 -8.58
N ALA A 432 11.06 -14.13 -9.77
CA ALA A 432 10.10 -14.79 -10.65
C ALA A 432 9.29 -13.81 -11.52
N PRO A 433 8.75 -14.28 -12.67
CA PRO A 433 7.93 -13.46 -13.54
C PRO A 433 6.69 -12.95 -12.82
N PHE A 434 6.25 -11.76 -13.22
CA PHE A 434 4.98 -11.20 -12.73
C PHE A 434 3.82 -12.17 -13.00
N TYR A 435 2.99 -12.41 -11.97
CA TYR A 435 1.89 -13.35 -12.05
C TYR A 435 0.81 -12.87 -13.03
N ARG A 436 0.03 -13.81 -13.58
CA ARG A 436 -1.09 -13.51 -14.47
C ARG A 436 -2.29 -13.11 -13.62
N ILE A 437 -2.95 -12.02 -14.01
CA ILE A 437 -4.13 -11.49 -13.32
C ILE A 437 -5.35 -11.76 -14.19
N GLU A 438 -6.28 -12.56 -13.67
CA GLU A 438 -7.60 -12.78 -14.25
C GLU A 438 -8.63 -12.10 -13.34
N GLN A 439 -9.32 -11.07 -13.84
CA GLN A 439 -10.21 -10.24 -13.04
C GLN A 439 -11.66 -10.37 -13.49
N LEU A 440 -12.56 -10.62 -12.53
CA LEU A 440 -14.01 -10.59 -12.73
C LEU A 440 -14.61 -9.38 -12.00
N ILE A 441 -15.28 -8.49 -12.74
CA ILE A 441 -15.96 -7.31 -12.19
C ILE A 441 -17.46 -7.50 -12.32
N ILE A 442 -18.16 -7.47 -11.19
CA ILE A 442 -19.62 -7.62 -11.11
C ILE A 442 -20.21 -6.32 -10.58
N ALA A 443 -21.24 -5.80 -11.26
CA ALA A 443 -21.90 -4.55 -10.89
C ALA A 443 -23.41 -4.67 -11.05
N THR A 444 -24.16 -3.91 -10.24
CA THR A 444 -25.62 -3.80 -10.36
C THR A 444 -25.99 -2.83 -11.47
N MET A 445 -27.01 -3.18 -12.25
CA MET A 445 -27.58 -2.30 -13.26
C MET A 445 -28.56 -1.30 -12.61
N PRO A 446 -28.58 -0.03 -13.05
CA PRO A 446 -29.51 0.97 -12.52
C PRO A 446 -30.96 0.62 -12.86
N ASP A 447 -31.88 0.87 -11.91
CA ASP A 447 -33.31 0.70 -12.15
C ASP A 447 -33.77 1.70 -13.23
N PRO A 448 -34.41 1.25 -14.32
CA PRO A 448 -34.93 2.12 -15.39
C PRO A 448 -35.93 3.19 -14.90
N GLN A 449 -36.56 3.02 -13.74
CA GLN A 449 -37.54 3.98 -13.18
C GLN A 449 -36.88 5.07 -12.31
N HIS A 450 -35.89 4.71 -11.48
CA HIS A 450 -35.34 5.60 -10.44
C HIS A 450 -33.89 6.02 -10.69
N GLY A 451 -33.22 5.47 -11.71
CA GLY A 451 -31.86 5.84 -12.11
C GLY A 451 -30.77 5.56 -11.06
N LYS A 452 -31.11 4.95 -9.92
CA LYS A 452 -30.17 4.53 -8.89
C LYS A 452 -29.89 3.04 -9.03
N SER A 453 -28.60 2.68 -9.02
CA SER A 453 -28.19 1.28 -8.90
C SER A 453 -28.44 0.81 -7.46
N PRO A 454 -29.07 -0.37 -7.26
CA PRO A 454 -29.17 -0.95 -5.93
C PRO A 454 -27.77 -1.30 -5.40
N SER A 455 -27.62 -1.40 -4.08
CA SER A 455 -26.36 -1.85 -3.47
C SER A 455 -25.98 -3.21 -4.04
N ILE A 456 -24.71 -3.37 -4.42
CA ILE A 456 -24.16 -4.68 -4.81
C ILE A 456 -23.97 -5.59 -3.60
N VAL A 457 -23.82 -4.99 -2.41
CA VAL A 457 -23.58 -5.70 -1.15
C VAL A 457 -24.93 -6.09 -0.55
N THR A 458 -25.43 -7.25 -0.95
CA THR A 458 -26.66 -7.85 -0.42
C THR A 458 -26.41 -9.33 -0.17
N GLU A 459 -27.22 -9.95 0.69
CA GLU A 459 -27.13 -11.38 1.00
C GLU A 459 -27.22 -12.24 -0.27
N ASP A 460 -28.24 -12.00 -1.10
CA ASP A 460 -28.43 -12.74 -2.36
C ASP A 460 -27.21 -12.63 -3.30
N ASN A 461 -26.61 -11.44 -3.41
CA ASN A 461 -25.45 -11.23 -4.27
C ASN A 461 -24.19 -11.90 -3.71
N ILE A 462 -24.02 -11.92 -2.38
CA ILE A 462 -22.89 -12.60 -1.74
C ILE A 462 -23.04 -14.12 -1.88
N GLN A 463 -24.23 -14.67 -1.69
CA GLN A 463 -24.52 -16.08 -1.93
C GLN A 463 -24.27 -16.46 -3.40
N LEU A 464 -24.74 -15.65 -4.35
CA LEU A 464 -24.43 -15.83 -5.77
C LEU A 464 -22.92 -15.81 -6.02
N LEU A 465 -22.18 -14.93 -5.35
CA LEU A 465 -20.73 -14.85 -5.50
C LEU A 465 -20.03 -16.13 -5.01
N PHE A 466 -20.49 -16.75 -3.91
CA PHE A 466 -20.00 -18.07 -3.49
C PHE A 466 -20.25 -19.15 -4.56
N GLU A 467 -21.41 -19.14 -5.21
CA GLU A 467 -21.69 -20.08 -6.31
C GLU A 467 -20.78 -19.86 -7.52
N VAL A 468 -20.54 -18.60 -7.88
CA VAL A 468 -19.63 -18.23 -8.97
C VAL A 468 -18.21 -18.71 -8.64
N GLN A 469 -17.73 -18.43 -7.43
CA GLN A 469 -16.40 -18.84 -6.98
C GLN A 469 -16.24 -20.37 -7.03
N LYS A 470 -17.23 -21.12 -6.51
CA LYS A 470 -17.23 -22.59 -6.57
C LYS A 470 -17.16 -23.14 -8.00
N LYS A 471 -17.83 -22.48 -8.95
CA LYS A 471 -17.74 -22.85 -10.38
C LYS A 471 -16.36 -22.56 -10.95
N VAL A 472 -15.75 -21.43 -10.58
CA VAL A 472 -14.39 -21.06 -11.01
C VAL A 472 -13.35 -22.04 -10.47
N ASP A 473 -13.44 -22.40 -9.18
CA ASP A 473 -12.51 -23.35 -8.55
C ASP A 473 -12.64 -24.77 -9.14
N GLY A 474 -13.82 -25.11 -9.66
CA GLY A 474 -14.09 -26.37 -10.36
C GLY A 474 -13.63 -26.43 -11.82
N ILE A 475 -13.07 -25.34 -12.39
CA ILE A 475 -12.61 -25.33 -13.78
C ILE A 475 -11.40 -26.25 -13.93
N SER A 476 -11.51 -27.17 -14.89
CA SER A 476 -10.40 -28.01 -15.33
C SER A 476 -10.33 -28.03 -16.85
N ALA A 477 -9.10 -28.11 -17.37
CA ALA A 477 -8.82 -28.12 -18.80
C ALA A 477 -7.87 -29.27 -19.15
N ASN A 478 -8.02 -29.85 -20.33
CA ASN A 478 -7.07 -30.84 -20.83
C ASN A 478 -5.94 -30.11 -21.57
N TYR A 479 -4.73 -30.16 -21.01
CA TYR A 479 -3.53 -29.62 -21.62
C TYR A 479 -2.49 -30.73 -21.78
N SER A 480 -2.07 -30.98 -23.02
CA SER A 480 -1.06 -31.99 -23.35
C SER A 480 -1.36 -33.41 -22.83
N GLY A 481 -2.65 -33.80 -22.78
CA GLY A 481 -3.09 -35.12 -22.35
C GLY A 481 -3.23 -35.28 -20.83
N SER A 482 -2.99 -34.22 -20.05
CA SER A 482 -3.22 -34.18 -18.61
C SER A 482 -4.37 -33.23 -18.28
N VAL A 483 -5.20 -33.61 -17.32
CA VAL A 483 -6.21 -32.71 -16.76
C VAL A 483 -5.51 -31.75 -15.80
N VAL A 484 -5.57 -30.46 -16.09
CA VAL A 484 -5.00 -29.38 -15.28
C VAL A 484 -6.14 -28.62 -14.63
N SER A 485 -6.04 -28.42 -13.32
CA SER A 485 -6.99 -27.67 -12.51
C SER A 485 -6.42 -26.31 -12.13
N LEU A 486 -7.27 -25.40 -11.63
CA LEU A 486 -6.81 -24.08 -11.17
C LEU A 486 -5.76 -24.20 -10.05
N SER A 487 -5.92 -25.17 -9.15
CA SER A 487 -4.99 -25.40 -8.03
C SER A 487 -3.59 -25.84 -8.45
N ASP A 488 -3.42 -26.30 -9.69
CA ASP A 488 -2.12 -26.71 -10.24
C ASP A 488 -1.30 -25.52 -10.76
N ILE A 489 -1.95 -24.40 -11.11
CA ILE A 489 -1.32 -23.27 -11.82
C ILE A 489 -1.41 -21.92 -11.08
N CYS A 490 -2.25 -21.84 -10.04
CA CYS A 490 -2.46 -20.59 -9.29
C CYS A 490 -1.21 -20.16 -8.51
N LEU A 491 -1.13 -18.86 -8.19
CA LEU A 491 -0.11 -18.33 -7.29
C LEU A 491 -0.40 -18.78 -5.85
N LYS A 492 0.60 -19.34 -5.17
CA LYS A 492 0.51 -19.82 -3.78
C LYS A 492 1.55 -19.09 -2.91
N PRO A 493 1.22 -17.94 -2.31
CA PRO A 493 2.17 -17.17 -1.52
C PRO A 493 2.53 -17.86 -0.20
N LEU A 494 1.60 -18.63 0.37
CA LEU A 494 1.76 -19.34 1.64
C LEU A 494 1.17 -20.76 1.49
N GLY A 495 1.97 -21.78 1.76
CA GLY A 495 1.48 -23.17 1.80
C GLY A 495 0.99 -23.70 0.45
N GLN A 496 -0.24 -24.23 0.42
CA GLN A 496 -0.80 -24.96 -0.73
C GLN A 496 -2.04 -24.27 -1.36
N ASP A 497 -2.55 -23.21 -0.74
CA ASP A 497 -3.79 -22.57 -1.14
C ASP A 497 -3.55 -21.47 -2.19
N CYS A 498 -4.50 -21.34 -3.12
CA CYS A 498 -4.44 -20.34 -4.17
C CYS A 498 -4.72 -18.93 -3.62
N ALA A 499 -3.95 -17.95 -4.08
CA ALA A 499 -4.25 -16.55 -3.83
C ALA A 499 -5.47 -16.09 -4.64
N THR A 500 -6.59 -15.88 -3.95
CA THR A 500 -7.82 -15.32 -4.52
C THR A 500 -8.21 -14.05 -3.76
N GLN A 501 -8.39 -12.94 -4.46
CA GLN A 501 -8.83 -11.67 -3.85
C GLN A 501 -10.32 -11.47 -4.11
N SER A 502 -11.14 -11.66 -3.07
CA SER A 502 -12.60 -11.53 -3.12
C SER A 502 -13.13 -11.16 -1.73
N ILE A 503 -14.30 -10.52 -1.65
CA ILE A 503 -14.99 -10.23 -0.38
C ILE A 503 -15.31 -11.52 0.41
N LEU A 504 -15.39 -12.66 -0.29
CA LEU A 504 -15.60 -13.98 0.31
C LEU A 504 -14.46 -14.38 1.26
N GLN A 505 -13.27 -13.77 1.13
CA GLN A 505 -12.15 -14.01 2.03
C GLN A 505 -12.45 -13.57 3.47
N TYR A 506 -13.36 -12.60 3.69
CA TYR A 506 -13.80 -12.22 5.04
C TYR A 506 -14.54 -13.35 5.77
N TYR A 507 -15.01 -14.36 5.03
CA TYR A 507 -15.64 -15.58 5.52
C TYR A 507 -14.76 -16.82 5.30
N LYS A 508 -13.45 -16.62 5.08
CA LYS A 508 -12.48 -17.70 4.79
C LYS A 508 -12.87 -18.56 3.58
N MET A 509 -13.52 -17.97 2.58
CA MET A 509 -13.99 -18.67 1.37
C MET A 509 -14.97 -19.82 1.63
N ASP A 510 -15.60 -19.83 2.81
CA ASP A 510 -16.53 -20.90 3.23
C ASP A 510 -17.93 -20.31 3.45
N PRO A 511 -18.95 -20.76 2.70
CA PRO A 511 -20.32 -20.28 2.86
C PRO A 511 -20.90 -20.58 4.25
N ASP A 512 -20.46 -21.62 4.94
CA ASP A 512 -20.98 -21.98 6.27
C ASP A 512 -20.60 -20.96 7.34
N ASN A 513 -19.54 -20.16 7.10
CA ASN A 513 -19.11 -19.08 7.99
C ASN A 513 -19.93 -17.80 7.82
N TYR A 514 -20.76 -17.69 6.77
CA TYR A 514 -21.46 -16.43 6.46
C TYR A 514 -22.35 -15.94 7.61
N ASP A 515 -23.26 -16.79 8.08
CA ASP A 515 -24.19 -16.44 9.17
C ASP A 515 -23.44 -16.28 10.50
N GLY A 516 -22.49 -17.18 10.78
CA GLY A 516 -21.73 -17.19 12.04
C GLY A 516 -20.87 -15.94 12.26
N PHE A 517 -20.46 -15.27 11.18
CA PHE A 517 -19.64 -14.07 11.25
C PHE A 517 -20.48 -12.78 11.23
N GLY A 518 -21.79 -12.86 11.05
CA GLY A 518 -22.70 -11.69 11.05
C GLY A 518 -23.18 -11.24 9.67
N GLY A 519 -23.00 -12.06 8.64
CA GLY A 519 -23.48 -11.81 7.29
C GLY A 519 -23.07 -10.45 6.75
N VAL A 520 -23.99 -9.76 6.05
CA VAL A 520 -23.73 -8.45 5.41
C VAL A 520 -23.06 -7.43 6.35
N GLN A 521 -23.44 -7.40 7.63
CA GLN A 521 -22.90 -6.42 8.59
C GLN A 521 -21.40 -6.60 8.84
N HIS A 522 -20.91 -7.85 8.79
CA HIS A 522 -19.48 -8.14 8.92
C HIS A 522 -18.68 -7.56 7.76
N VAL A 523 -19.17 -7.74 6.53
CA VAL A 523 -18.55 -7.17 5.34
C VAL A 523 -18.55 -5.65 5.38
N GLU A 524 -19.68 -5.04 5.77
CA GLU A 524 -19.78 -3.58 5.94
C GLU A 524 -18.81 -3.07 7.01
N TYR A 525 -18.64 -3.79 8.12
CA TYR A 525 -17.64 -3.49 9.13
C TYR A 525 -16.22 -3.58 8.58
N CYS A 526 -15.89 -4.65 7.86
CA CYS A 526 -14.57 -4.82 7.25
C CYS A 526 -14.25 -3.72 6.22
N PHE A 527 -15.25 -3.19 5.50
CA PHE A 527 -15.05 -2.05 4.60
C PHE A 527 -14.70 -0.75 5.32
N GLN A 528 -15.14 -0.56 6.57
CA GLN A 528 -14.85 0.65 7.34
C GLN A 528 -13.41 0.70 7.86
N VAL A 529 -12.72 -0.45 7.89
CA VAL A 529 -11.34 -0.59 8.37
C VAL A 529 -10.31 -0.51 7.22
N THR A 530 -10.77 -0.48 5.97
CA THR A 530 -9.97 -0.20 4.75
C THR A 530 -10.17 1.22 4.26
#